data_AF-A0A149V3Y6-F1
#
_entry.id   AF-A0A149V3Y6-F1
#
_cell.length_a   1.000
_cell.length_b   1.000
_cell.length_c   1.000
_cell.angle_alpha   90.00
_cell.angle_beta   90.00
_cell.angle_gamma   90.00
#
_symmetry.space_group_name_H-M   'P 1'
#
loop_
_entity.id
_entity.type
_entity.pdbx_description
1 polymer ?
#
loop_
_entity_poly.entity_id
_entity_poly.type
_entity_poly.pdbx_seq_one_letter_code
_entity_poly.pdbx_strand_id
1 'polypeptide(L)'
;DAARLVLRAQVENLPYSAHQADLKRAYQAFARQFGPINLTNTTTRVDEETGEEKSTQRRPNLQPFYDDPDVWLVSSIEEYDEKSQTGRPGPIFSERVIQAPSEPEVHGAHDALAVSLHETGGVDVERMAELLGRPGEEVLAELGSSVYLDPIRSTGGREVWVTADEALSGAVRTKLAQAREAAERDRRYLRNVAALEEVQPEDLRPSDITARLGAPWIPVPDVEAFVAEVMGVRTTIHHTLEVATWSVDKSGFSGKAEATSVWGTQRRHAGDLLDDALNQASPKIWDTWRDENGEHRELNTKETEAAKEKLAAIKTAFETWVWQDTDRAERLVRLYNDAFNNLVPRTFDGSHLKLPGASTAISLR
;
A
#
# COMPACT_ATOMS: atom_id res chain seq x y z
N ASP A 1 -40.00 -12.48 -2.47
CA ASP A 1 -40.05 -13.92 -2.86
C ASP A 1 -40.05 -14.19 -4.36
N ALA A 2 -41.06 -13.76 -5.14
CA ALA A 2 -41.13 -14.10 -6.57
C ALA A 2 -39.89 -13.65 -7.37
N ALA A 3 -39.32 -12.47 -7.04
CA ALA A 3 -38.07 -12.00 -7.65
C ALA A 3 -36.89 -12.94 -7.30
N ARG A 4 -36.77 -13.41 -6.04
CA ARG A 4 -35.72 -14.34 -5.64
C ARG A 4 -35.79 -15.67 -6.37
N LEU A 5 -37.00 -16.17 -6.65
CA LEU A 5 -37.17 -17.42 -7.41
C LEU A 5 -36.68 -17.28 -8.85
N VAL A 6 -36.97 -16.14 -9.51
CA VAL A 6 -36.40 -15.84 -10.83
C VAL A 6 -34.88 -15.79 -10.77
N LEU A 7 -34.31 -15.06 -9.80
CA LEU A 7 -32.86 -14.93 -9.66
C LEU A 7 -32.18 -16.27 -9.33
N ARG A 8 -32.73 -17.07 -8.42
CA ARG A 8 -32.20 -18.40 -8.08
C ARG A 8 -32.21 -19.33 -9.30
N ALA A 9 -33.33 -19.38 -10.03
CA ALA A 9 -33.42 -20.18 -11.24
C ALA A 9 -32.42 -19.69 -12.31
N GLN A 10 -32.20 -18.39 -12.44
CA GLN A 10 -31.18 -17.85 -13.33
C GLN A 10 -29.76 -18.27 -12.90
N VAL A 11 -29.42 -18.17 -11.61
CA VAL A 11 -28.10 -18.57 -11.07
C VAL A 11 -27.84 -20.07 -11.26
N GLU A 12 -28.82 -20.91 -10.98
CA GLU A 12 -28.72 -22.38 -11.11
C GLU A 12 -28.88 -22.88 -12.56
N ASN A 13 -28.99 -21.96 -13.52
CA ASN A 13 -29.23 -22.24 -14.93
C ASN A 13 -30.49 -23.10 -15.21
N LEU A 14 -31.54 -22.95 -14.40
CA LEU A 14 -32.81 -23.63 -14.54
C LEU A 14 -33.82 -22.82 -15.37
N PRO A 15 -34.86 -23.46 -15.95
CA PRO A 15 -35.94 -22.73 -16.62
C PRO A 15 -36.64 -21.73 -15.68
N TYR A 16 -36.69 -20.45 -16.04
CA TYR A 16 -37.21 -19.36 -15.20
C TYR A 16 -38.47 -18.65 -15.74
N SER A 17 -38.98 -19.05 -16.91
CA SER A 17 -40.13 -18.41 -17.55
C SER A 17 -41.41 -18.50 -16.71
N ALA A 18 -41.63 -19.62 -16.03
CA ALA A 18 -42.75 -19.79 -15.09
C ALA A 18 -42.63 -18.82 -13.91
N HIS A 19 -41.44 -18.70 -13.32
CA HIS A 19 -41.17 -17.76 -12.24
C HIS A 19 -41.33 -16.30 -12.68
N GLN A 20 -40.93 -15.95 -13.91
CA GLN A 20 -41.19 -14.62 -14.48
C GLN A 20 -42.68 -14.34 -14.64
N ALA A 21 -43.46 -15.33 -15.09
CA ALA A 21 -44.91 -15.19 -15.16
C ALA A 21 -45.54 -14.98 -13.78
N ASP A 22 -45.04 -15.66 -12.75
CA ASP A 22 -45.51 -15.51 -11.37
C ASP A 22 -45.16 -14.13 -10.81
N LEU A 23 -43.91 -13.68 -11.02
CA LEU A 23 -43.43 -12.35 -10.67
C LEU A 23 -44.28 -11.28 -11.36
N LYS A 24 -44.57 -11.44 -12.66
CA LYS A 24 -45.41 -10.53 -13.44
C LYS A 24 -46.82 -10.44 -12.87
N ARG A 25 -47.44 -11.57 -12.49
CA ARG A 25 -48.77 -11.58 -11.87
C ARG A 25 -48.76 -10.86 -10.52
N ALA A 26 -47.74 -11.09 -9.68
CA ALA A 26 -47.59 -10.42 -8.40
C ALA A 26 -47.41 -8.90 -8.58
N TYR A 27 -46.52 -8.49 -9.49
CA TYR A 27 -46.29 -7.08 -9.83
C TYR A 27 -47.56 -6.40 -10.32
N GLN A 28 -48.28 -7.00 -11.27
CA GLN A 28 -49.52 -6.44 -11.80
C GLN A 28 -50.64 -6.37 -10.76
N ALA A 29 -50.72 -7.34 -9.84
CA ALA A 29 -51.67 -7.29 -8.74
C ALA A 29 -51.34 -6.12 -7.79
N PHE A 30 -50.06 -5.99 -7.42
CA PHE A 30 -49.59 -4.89 -6.58
C PHE A 30 -49.82 -3.52 -7.23
N ALA A 31 -49.37 -3.34 -8.47
CA ALA A 31 -49.46 -2.07 -9.19
C ALA A 31 -50.92 -1.62 -9.40
N ARG A 32 -51.86 -2.56 -9.56
CA ARG A 32 -53.30 -2.25 -9.65
C ARG A 32 -53.88 -1.74 -8.33
N GLN A 33 -53.37 -2.19 -7.20
CA GLN A 33 -53.92 -1.85 -5.89
C GLN A 33 -53.21 -0.64 -5.25
N PHE A 34 -51.90 -0.50 -5.43
CA PHE A 34 -51.06 0.45 -4.71
C PHE A 34 -50.29 1.41 -5.62
N GLY A 35 -50.36 1.24 -6.95
CA GLY A 35 -49.55 2.00 -7.90
C GLY A 35 -48.09 1.52 -7.97
N PRO A 36 -47.18 2.33 -8.53
CA PRO A 36 -45.77 1.96 -8.72
C PRO A 36 -45.08 1.57 -7.40
N ILE A 37 -44.24 0.54 -7.41
CA ILE A 37 -43.45 0.12 -6.24
C ILE A 37 -42.60 1.28 -5.72
N ASN A 38 -41.94 1.99 -6.63
CA ASN A 38 -41.02 3.08 -6.34
C ASN A 38 -41.71 4.45 -6.25
N LEU A 39 -43.05 4.47 -6.09
CA LEU A 39 -43.82 5.71 -5.93
C LEU A 39 -43.15 6.63 -4.91
N THR A 40 -42.74 7.81 -5.38
CA THR A 40 -42.03 8.80 -4.56
C THR A 40 -42.82 10.10 -4.54
N ASN A 41 -43.20 10.50 -3.32
CA ASN A 41 -43.88 11.77 -3.07
C ASN A 41 -42.85 12.78 -2.56
N THR A 42 -42.53 13.75 -3.39
CA THR A 42 -41.58 14.83 -3.06
C THR A 42 -42.35 16.08 -2.65
N THR A 43 -42.07 16.60 -1.46
CA THR A 43 -42.59 17.89 -0.98
C THR A 43 -41.43 18.85 -0.80
N THR A 44 -41.38 19.89 -1.62
CA THR A 44 -40.41 20.98 -1.46
C THR A 44 -41.06 22.09 -0.63
N ARG A 45 -40.39 22.49 0.45
CA ARG A 45 -40.71 23.68 1.22
C ARG A 45 -39.58 24.68 1.04
N VAL A 46 -39.91 25.89 0.63
CA VAL A 46 -38.95 27.00 0.55
C VAL A 46 -39.07 27.78 1.85
N ASP A 47 -37.95 27.97 2.53
CA ASP A 47 -37.86 28.79 3.73
C ASP A 47 -37.95 30.28 3.35
N GLU A 48 -38.97 30.98 3.85
CA GLU A 48 -39.29 32.36 3.42
C GLU A 48 -38.25 33.40 3.86
N GLU A 49 -37.44 33.12 4.89
CA GLU A 49 -36.41 34.05 5.39
C GLU A 49 -35.03 33.80 4.78
N THR A 50 -34.69 32.54 4.45
CA THR A 50 -33.35 32.15 3.98
C THR A 50 -33.30 31.80 2.49
N GLY A 51 -34.44 31.55 1.85
CA GLY A 51 -34.53 31.10 0.47
C GLY A 51 -34.07 29.65 0.26
N GLU A 52 -33.78 28.90 1.34
CA GLU A 52 -33.35 27.52 1.26
C GLU A 52 -34.51 26.57 0.93
N GLU A 53 -34.33 25.74 -0.10
CA GLU A 53 -35.30 24.70 -0.46
C GLU A 53 -35.04 23.41 0.34
N LYS A 54 -35.99 23.02 1.19
CA LYS A 54 -36.00 21.71 1.87
C LYS A 54 -36.95 20.76 1.16
N SER A 55 -36.39 19.77 0.48
CA SER A 55 -37.13 18.67 -0.14
C SER A 55 -37.26 17.50 0.82
N THR A 56 -38.49 17.01 1.03
CA THR A 56 -38.78 15.76 1.75
C THR A 56 -39.34 14.73 0.77
N GLN A 57 -38.70 13.57 0.67
CA GLN A 57 -39.19 12.46 -0.14
C GLN A 57 -39.82 11.37 0.74
N ARG A 58 -40.97 10.85 0.33
CA ARG A 58 -41.63 9.71 0.98
C ARG A 58 -41.93 8.62 -0.04
N ARG A 59 -41.61 7.37 0.30
CA ARG A 59 -41.84 6.19 -0.54
C ARG A 59 -42.91 5.28 0.09
N PRO A 60 -44.21 5.62 -0.02
CA PRO A 60 -45.28 4.94 0.73
C PRO A 60 -45.33 3.43 0.53
N ASN A 61 -44.93 2.94 -0.64
CA ASN A 61 -44.99 1.52 -0.99
C ASN A 61 -43.76 0.71 -0.52
N LEU A 62 -42.62 1.38 -0.27
CA LEU A 62 -41.41 0.74 0.26
C LEU A 62 -41.24 0.96 1.76
N GLN A 63 -41.75 2.08 2.30
CA GLN A 63 -41.64 2.46 3.72
C GLN A 63 -42.01 1.33 4.70
N PRO A 64 -43.06 0.51 4.47
CA PRO A 64 -43.41 -0.59 5.38
C PRO A 64 -42.38 -1.72 5.42
N PHE A 65 -41.45 -1.76 4.46
CA PHE A 65 -40.50 -2.85 4.26
C PHE A 65 -39.05 -2.40 4.45
N TYR A 66 -38.78 -1.20 4.98
CA TYR A 66 -37.40 -0.71 5.15
C TYR A 66 -36.54 -1.58 6.07
N ASP A 67 -37.15 -2.32 6.99
CA ASP A 67 -36.45 -3.28 7.86
C ASP A 67 -36.15 -4.62 7.14
N ASP A 68 -36.68 -4.84 5.93
CA ASP A 68 -36.42 -6.04 5.12
C ASP A 68 -35.09 -5.86 4.35
N PRO A 69 -34.12 -6.78 4.49
CA PRO A 69 -32.86 -6.72 3.76
C PRO A 69 -33.04 -6.71 2.22
N ASP A 70 -34.15 -7.24 1.70
CA ASP A 70 -34.43 -7.34 0.27
C ASP A 70 -35.32 -6.20 -0.27
N VAL A 71 -35.61 -5.17 0.54
CA VAL A 71 -36.41 -4.02 0.10
C VAL A 71 -35.85 -3.36 -1.17
N TRP A 72 -34.52 -3.30 -1.26
CA TRP A 72 -33.83 -2.72 -2.41
C TRP A 72 -33.83 -3.64 -3.63
N LEU A 73 -33.85 -4.95 -3.44
CA LEU A 73 -34.10 -5.89 -4.52
C LEU A 73 -35.51 -5.67 -5.10
N VAL A 74 -36.52 -5.52 -4.25
CA VAL A 74 -37.90 -5.24 -4.69
C VAL A 74 -38.00 -3.89 -5.38
N SER A 75 -37.28 -2.87 -4.90
CA SER A 75 -37.18 -1.57 -5.58
C SER A 75 -36.55 -1.71 -6.98
N SER A 76 -35.50 -2.54 -7.13
CA SER A 76 -34.74 -2.68 -8.38
C SER A 76 -35.50 -3.31 -9.55
N ILE A 77 -36.61 -4.01 -9.30
CA ILE A 77 -37.37 -4.68 -10.38
C ILE A 77 -38.23 -3.70 -11.19
N GLU A 78 -38.42 -2.46 -10.73
CA GLU A 78 -39.24 -1.45 -11.40
C GLU A 78 -38.40 -0.25 -11.84
N GLU A 79 -38.46 0.07 -13.13
CA GLU A 79 -37.96 1.33 -13.66
C GLU A 79 -38.99 2.42 -13.36
N TYR A 80 -38.61 3.44 -12.60
CA TYR A 80 -39.53 4.50 -12.16
C TYR A 80 -39.07 5.87 -12.62
N ASP A 81 -39.98 6.61 -13.25
CA ASP A 81 -39.79 8.00 -13.60
C ASP A 81 -40.50 8.90 -12.58
N GLU A 82 -39.71 9.58 -11.74
CA GLU A 82 -40.22 10.48 -10.70
C GLU A 82 -41.02 11.67 -11.27
N LYS A 83 -40.74 12.12 -12.50
CA LYS A 83 -41.42 13.28 -13.10
C LYS A 83 -42.83 12.93 -13.56
N SER A 84 -42.98 11.78 -14.22
CA SER A 84 -44.28 11.29 -14.68
C SER A 84 -45.01 10.45 -13.62
N GLN A 85 -44.34 10.12 -12.52
CA GLN A 85 -44.78 9.19 -11.48
C GLN A 85 -45.24 7.84 -12.07
N THR A 86 -44.59 7.39 -13.14
CA THR A 86 -44.90 6.12 -13.80
C THR A 86 -43.84 5.07 -13.52
N GLY A 87 -44.28 3.85 -13.20
CA GLY A 87 -43.44 2.67 -13.05
C GLY A 87 -43.59 1.74 -14.26
N ARG A 88 -42.48 1.17 -14.72
CA ARG A 88 -42.45 0.15 -15.78
C ARG A 88 -41.74 -1.11 -15.26
N PRO A 89 -42.18 -2.31 -15.68
CA PRO A 89 -41.46 -3.54 -15.35
C PRO A 89 -40.02 -3.46 -15.88
N GLY A 90 -39.05 -3.72 -15.01
CA GLY A 90 -37.64 -3.76 -15.38
C GLY A 90 -37.24 -5.05 -16.12
N PRO A 91 -35.95 -5.18 -16.47
CA PRO A 91 -35.38 -6.31 -17.22
C PRO A 91 -35.75 -7.71 -16.71
N ILE A 92 -35.82 -7.91 -15.38
CA ILE A 92 -36.06 -9.22 -14.75
C ILE A 92 -37.36 -9.91 -15.21
N PHE A 93 -38.33 -9.13 -15.72
CA PHE A 93 -39.62 -9.65 -16.21
C PHE A 93 -39.56 -10.25 -17.61
N SER A 94 -38.57 -9.90 -18.42
CA SER A 94 -38.50 -10.28 -19.85
C SER A 94 -37.20 -10.98 -20.22
N GLU A 95 -36.11 -10.68 -19.52
CA GLU A 95 -34.77 -11.15 -19.86
C GLU A 95 -34.03 -11.71 -18.64
N ARG A 96 -32.92 -12.39 -18.95
CA ARG A 96 -32.00 -12.89 -17.95
C ARG A 96 -31.18 -11.71 -17.42
N VAL A 97 -31.25 -11.47 -16.12
CA VAL A 97 -30.51 -10.38 -15.45
C VAL A 97 -29.27 -10.88 -14.72
N ILE A 98 -29.21 -12.19 -14.42
CA ILE A 98 -28.02 -12.86 -13.89
C ILE A 98 -27.64 -14.01 -14.83
N GLN A 99 -26.40 -14.01 -15.29
CA GLN A 99 -25.84 -15.15 -16.01
C GLN A 99 -25.49 -16.25 -15.03
N ALA A 100 -25.82 -17.49 -15.39
CA ALA A 100 -25.31 -18.63 -14.65
C ALA A 100 -23.77 -18.63 -14.76
N PRO A 101 -23.05 -19.07 -13.71
CA PRO A 101 -21.63 -19.34 -13.83
C PRO A 101 -21.41 -20.30 -15.00
N SER A 102 -20.71 -19.85 -16.04
CA SER A 102 -20.29 -20.72 -17.14
C SER A 102 -18.95 -21.34 -16.76
N GLU A 103 -18.74 -22.60 -17.16
CA GLU A 103 -17.39 -23.16 -17.13
C GLU A 103 -16.45 -22.26 -17.95
N PRO A 104 -15.27 -21.94 -17.42
CA PRO A 104 -14.33 -21.12 -18.16
C PRO A 104 -13.89 -21.88 -19.40
N GLU A 105 -14.02 -21.23 -20.57
CA GLU A 105 -13.33 -21.72 -21.76
C GLU A 105 -11.83 -21.53 -21.57
N VAL A 106 -11.08 -22.63 -21.63
CA VAL A 106 -9.62 -22.65 -21.46
C VAL A 106 -9.01 -23.17 -22.76
N HIS A 107 -8.31 -22.29 -23.49
CA HIS A 107 -7.68 -22.61 -24.77
C HIS A 107 -6.16 -22.76 -24.67
N GLY A 108 -5.56 -22.44 -23.52
CA GLY A 108 -4.11 -22.55 -23.28
C GLY A 108 -3.69 -22.26 -21.83
N ALA A 109 -2.38 -22.25 -21.57
CA ALA A 109 -1.83 -22.10 -20.23
C ALA A 109 -2.16 -20.75 -19.57
N HIS A 110 -2.19 -19.66 -20.34
CA HIS A 110 -2.58 -18.35 -19.80
C HIS A 110 -4.05 -18.29 -19.39
N ASP A 111 -4.94 -18.97 -20.11
CA ASP A 111 -6.35 -19.08 -19.71
C ASP A 111 -6.49 -19.92 -18.43
N ALA A 112 -5.73 -21.02 -18.33
CA ALA A 112 -5.70 -21.84 -17.12
C ALA A 112 -5.17 -21.06 -15.92
N LEU A 113 -4.13 -20.23 -16.11
CA LEU A 113 -3.61 -19.32 -15.10
C LEU A 113 -4.66 -18.31 -14.65
N ALA A 114 -5.41 -17.71 -15.58
CA ALA A 114 -6.50 -16.80 -15.27
C ALA A 114 -7.56 -17.45 -14.37
N VAL A 115 -7.95 -18.69 -14.69
CA VAL A 115 -8.91 -19.47 -13.89
C VAL A 115 -8.33 -19.79 -12.51
N SER A 116 -7.07 -20.22 -12.45
CA SER A 116 -6.39 -20.53 -11.19
C SER A 116 -6.32 -19.31 -10.25
N LEU A 117 -5.96 -18.14 -10.78
CA LEU A 117 -5.94 -16.88 -10.03
C LEU A 117 -7.34 -16.49 -9.55
N HIS A 118 -8.37 -16.70 -10.37
CA HIS A 118 -9.76 -16.41 -9.99
C HIS A 118 -10.27 -17.35 -8.89
N GLU A 119 -10.03 -18.66 -9.01
CA GLU A 119 -10.55 -19.68 -8.09
C GLU A 119 -9.77 -19.75 -6.77
N THR A 120 -8.45 -19.60 -6.81
CA THR A 120 -7.55 -19.85 -5.66
C THR A 120 -6.85 -18.61 -5.13
N GLY A 121 -6.84 -17.51 -5.89
CA GLY A 121 -6.07 -16.30 -5.55
C GLY A 121 -4.56 -16.43 -5.76
N GLY A 122 -4.08 -17.49 -6.41
CA GLY A 122 -2.66 -17.74 -6.65
C GLY A 122 -2.40 -18.66 -7.85
N VAL A 123 -1.12 -18.99 -8.08
CA VAL A 123 -0.72 -19.92 -9.15
C VAL A 123 -0.80 -21.35 -8.61
N ASP A 124 -1.87 -22.06 -8.98
CA ASP A 124 -2.08 -23.47 -8.67
C ASP A 124 -1.78 -24.32 -9.90
N VAL A 125 -0.59 -24.94 -9.91
CA VAL A 125 -0.10 -25.74 -11.04
C VAL A 125 -0.91 -27.02 -11.24
N GLU A 126 -1.40 -27.64 -10.16
CA GLU A 126 -2.20 -28.86 -10.24
C GLU A 126 -3.55 -28.55 -10.89
N ARG A 127 -4.20 -27.46 -10.45
CA ARG A 127 -5.46 -27.01 -11.04
C ARG A 127 -5.32 -26.66 -12.53
N MET A 128 -4.26 -25.97 -12.92
CA MET A 128 -4.01 -25.65 -14.33
C MET A 128 -3.77 -26.89 -15.19
N ALA A 129 -3.05 -27.87 -14.66
CA ALA A 129 -2.81 -29.17 -15.30
C ALA A 129 -4.12 -29.94 -15.54
N GLU A 130 -5.02 -29.95 -14.55
CA GLU A 130 -6.35 -30.55 -14.67
C GLU A 130 -7.19 -29.90 -15.77
N LEU A 131 -7.23 -28.56 -15.81
CA LEU A 131 -8.02 -27.82 -16.80
C LEU A 131 -7.56 -28.09 -18.24
N LEU A 132 -6.26 -28.31 -18.44
CA LEU A 132 -5.67 -28.55 -19.76
C LEU A 132 -5.50 -30.02 -20.11
N GLY A 133 -5.68 -30.94 -19.14
CA GLY A 133 -5.38 -32.36 -19.32
C GLY A 133 -3.91 -32.64 -19.66
N ARG A 134 -2.98 -31.80 -19.19
CA ARG A 134 -1.54 -31.84 -19.49
C ARG A 134 -0.73 -31.87 -18.21
N PRO A 135 0.50 -32.44 -18.21
CA PRO A 135 1.35 -32.40 -17.02
C PRO A 135 1.75 -30.97 -16.67
N GLY A 136 1.85 -30.67 -15.37
CA GLY A 136 2.17 -29.32 -14.88
C GLY A 136 3.48 -28.74 -15.43
N GLU A 137 4.48 -29.58 -15.68
CA GLU A 137 5.76 -29.15 -16.29
C GLU A 137 5.56 -28.54 -17.69
N GLU A 138 4.67 -29.10 -18.51
CA GLU A 138 4.36 -28.56 -19.83
C GLU A 138 3.58 -27.25 -19.74
N VAL A 139 2.65 -27.15 -18.78
CA VAL A 139 1.90 -25.92 -18.52
C VAL A 139 2.85 -24.79 -18.09
N LEU A 140 3.77 -25.08 -17.18
CA LEU A 140 4.78 -24.13 -16.71
C LEU A 140 5.76 -23.74 -17.83
N ALA A 141 6.14 -24.67 -18.70
CA ALA A 141 6.98 -24.38 -19.86
C ALA A 141 6.29 -23.42 -20.85
N GLU A 142 4.98 -23.58 -21.06
CA GLU A 142 4.18 -22.68 -21.88
C GLU A 142 4.02 -21.29 -21.25
N LEU A 143 3.80 -21.22 -19.93
CA LEU A 143 3.70 -19.94 -19.21
C LEU A 143 5.01 -19.15 -19.20
N GLY A 144 6.15 -19.82 -19.27
CA GLY A 144 7.47 -19.18 -19.39
C GLY A 144 7.73 -18.11 -18.33
N SER A 145 7.87 -16.85 -18.77
CA SER A 145 8.18 -15.68 -17.94
C SER A 145 6.98 -15.08 -17.21
N SER A 146 5.77 -15.64 -17.37
CA SER A 146 4.57 -15.18 -16.64
C SER A 146 4.49 -15.69 -15.22
N VAL A 147 5.26 -16.72 -14.86
CA VAL A 147 5.29 -17.28 -13.50
C VAL A 147 6.71 -17.63 -13.07
N TYR A 148 7.02 -17.37 -11.80
CA TYR A 148 8.32 -17.65 -11.18
C TYR A 148 8.14 -18.49 -9.91
N LEU A 149 9.17 -19.25 -9.57
CA LEU A 149 9.18 -20.07 -8.35
C LEU A 149 9.68 -19.21 -7.19
N ASP A 150 8.93 -19.06 -6.10
CA ASP A 150 9.33 -18.22 -4.97
C ASP A 150 10.35 -18.97 -4.08
N PRO A 151 11.61 -18.50 -3.97
CA PRO A 151 12.66 -19.20 -3.23
C PRO A 151 12.45 -19.23 -1.70
N ILE A 152 11.65 -18.30 -1.16
CA ILE A 152 11.39 -18.18 0.28
C ILE A 152 10.16 -18.99 0.68
N ARG A 153 9.11 -18.96 -0.14
CA ARG A 153 7.89 -19.73 0.14
C ARG A 153 8.02 -21.20 -0.25
N SER A 154 8.89 -21.53 -1.19
CA SER A 154 9.15 -22.91 -1.60
C SER A 154 10.07 -23.61 -0.60
N THR A 155 9.48 -24.26 0.41
CA THR A 155 10.22 -24.95 1.49
C THR A 155 9.69 -26.36 1.72
N GLY A 156 10.55 -27.27 2.19
CA GLY A 156 10.13 -28.62 2.58
C GLY A 156 9.56 -29.48 1.46
N GLY A 157 10.00 -29.25 0.21
CA GLY A 157 9.49 -29.96 -0.98
C GLY A 157 8.17 -29.41 -1.53
N ARG A 158 7.57 -28.40 -0.89
CA ARG A 158 6.43 -27.67 -1.45
C ARG A 158 6.95 -26.56 -2.36
N GLU A 159 6.45 -26.54 -3.58
CA GLU A 159 6.76 -25.48 -4.55
C GLU A 159 5.66 -24.42 -4.53
N VAL A 160 6.07 -23.16 -4.46
CA VAL A 160 5.14 -22.03 -4.50
C VAL A 160 5.48 -21.18 -5.71
N TRP A 161 4.58 -21.22 -6.68
CA TRP A 161 4.65 -20.43 -7.88
C TRP A 161 3.91 -19.12 -7.68
N VAL A 162 4.49 -18.04 -8.20
CA VAL A 162 3.95 -16.68 -8.13
C VAL A 162 3.95 -16.08 -9.53
N THR A 163 3.02 -15.16 -9.78
CA THR A 163 2.95 -14.45 -11.05
C THR A 163 4.14 -13.52 -11.24
N ALA A 164 4.43 -13.15 -12.50
CA ALA A 164 5.51 -12.23 -12.84
C ALA A 164 5.38 -10.87 -12.15
N ASP A 165 4.17 -10.32 -12.09
CA ASP A 165 3.89 -9.04 -11.43
C ASP A 165 4.17 -9.11 -9.92
N GLU A 166 4.00 -10.27 -9.28
CA GLU A 166 4.37 -10.45 -7.87
C GLU A 166 5.87 -10.69 -7.70
N ALA A 167 6.45 -11.55 -8.53
CA ALA A 167 7.86 -11.93 -8.45
C ALA A 167 8.77 -10.72 -8.64
N LEU A 168 8.45 -9.88 -9.64
CA LEU A 168 9.27 -8.77 -10.12
C LEU A 168 8.89 -7.42 -9.51
N SER A 169 8.06 -7.41 -8.46
CA SER A 169 7.72 -6.20 -7.70
C SER A 169 8.18 -6.29 -6.24
N GLY A 170 7.99 -5.22 -5.48
CA GLY A 170 8.38 -5.16 -4.07
C GLY A 170 9.89 -5.01 -3.90
N ALA A 171 10.46 -5.65 -2.86
CA ALA A 171 11.88 -5.60 -2.51
C ALA A 171 12.77 -6.39 -3.50
N VAL A 172 12.94 -5.91 -4.73
CA VAL A 172 13.56 -6.66 -5.83
C VAL A 172 15.06 -6.94 -5.66
N ARG A 173 15.83 -6.08 -4.97
CA ARG A 173 17.24 -6.34 -4.62
C ARG A 173 17.35 -7.47 -3.61
N THR A 174 16.48 -7.45 -2.59
CA THR A 174 16.42 -8.53 -1.59
C THR A 174 16.01 -9.84 -2.25
N LYS A 175 14.99 -9.81 -3.11
CA LYS A 175 14.56 -10.98 -3.88
C LYS A 175 15.65 -11.50 -4.82
N LEU A 176 16.43 -10.61 -5.46
CA LEU A 176 17.55 -11.01 -6.32
C LEU A 176 18.63 -11.74 -5.53
N ALA A 177 18.99 -11.24 -4.35
CA ALA A 177 19.95 -11.90 -3.46
C ALA A 177 19.46 -13.30 -3.05
N GLN A 178 18.18 -13.42 -2.66
CA GLN A 178 17.55 -14.69 -2.31
C GLN A 178 17.49 -15.66 -3.49
N ALA A 179 17.16 -15.16 -4.70
CA ALA A 179 17.11 -15.96 -5.91
C ALA A 179 18.51 -16.47 -6.32
N ARG A 180 19.56 -15.66 -6.15
CA ARG A 180 20.95 -16.08 -6.40
C ARG A 180 21.38 -17.18 -5.44
N GLU A 181 21.12 -17.03 -4.14
CA GLU A 181 21.42 -18.07 -3.15
C GLU A 181 20.66 -19.38 -3.46
N ALA A 182 19.38 -19.27 -3.83
CA ALA A 182 18.59 -20.43 -4.21
C ALA A 182 19.10 -21.08 -5.51
N ALA A 183 19.60 -20.28 -6.47
CA ALA A 183 20.15 -20.76 -7.73
C ALA A 183 21.44 -21.57 -7.60
N GLU A 184 22.20 -21.38 -6.51
CA GLU A 184 23.37 -22.21 -6.18
C GLU A 184 22.95 -23.66 -5.85
N ARG A 185 21.74 -23.84 -5.31
CA ARG A 185 21.20 -25.14 -4.88
C ARG A 185 20.29 -25.76 -5.93
N ASP A 186 19.51 -24.95 -6.65
CA ASP A 186 18.56 -25.38 -7.67
C ASP A 186 18.59 -24.44 -8.89
N ARG A 187 19.00 -24.99 -10.04
CA ARG A 187 19.16 -24.23 -11.30
C ARG A 187 17.86 -23.62 -11.82
N ARG A 188 16.68 -24.07 -11.37
CA ARG A 188 15.39 -23.51 -11.78
C ARG A 188 15.23 -22.04 -11.38
N TYR A 189 15.95 -21.58 -10.35
CA TYR A 189 15.95 -20.17 -9.93
C TYR A 189 16.81 -19.27 -10.82
N LEU A 190 17.61 -19.80 -11.77
CA LEU A 190 18.41 -18.97 -12.68
C LEU A 190 17.54 -18.01 -13.51
N ARG A 191 16.33 -18.43 -13.89
CA ARG A 191 15.39 -17.54 -14.60
C ARG A 191 14.87 -16.41 -13.72
N ASN A 192 14.71 -16.66 -12.41
CA ASN A 192 14.33 -15.61 -11.46
C ASN A 192 15.46 -14.58 -11.35
N VAL A 193 16.71 -15.04 -11.29
CA VAL A 193 17.88 -14.16 -11.25
C VAL A 193 17.91 -13.26 -12.49
N ALA A 194 17.81 -13.84 -13.68
CA ALA A 194 17.82 -13.08 -14.93
C ALA A 194 16.70 -12.03 -14.98
N ALA A 195 15.46 -12.42 -14.66
CA ALA A 195 14.32 -11.50 -14.67
C ALA A 195 14.42 -10.41 -13.60
N LEU A 196 14.93 -10.75 -12.40
CA LEU A 196 15.14 -9.78 -11.34
C LEU A 196 16.25 -8.79 -11.67
N GLU A 197 17.32 -9.21 -12.37
CA GLU A 197 18.39 -8.32 -12.83
C GLU A 197 17.89 -7.23 -13.78
N GLU A 198 16.90 -7.53 -14.62
CA GLU A 198 16.31 -6.58 -15.58
C GLU A 198 15.43 -5.52 -14.92
N VAL A 199 14.80 -5.84 -13.78
CA VAL A 199 13.85 -4.93 -13.09
C VAL A 199 14.48 -4.17 -11.93
N GLN A 200 15.81 -4.17 -11.80
CA GLN A 200 16.47 -3.42 -10.73
C GLN A 200 16.26 -1.91 -10.91
N PRO A 201 15.85 -1.18 -9.85
CA PRO A 201 15.78 0.28 -9.89
C PRO A 201 17.17 0.86 -10.21
N GLU A 202 17.20 1.94 -10.97
CA GLU A 202 18.44 2.68 -11.25
C GLU A 202 19.10 3.11 -9.94
N ASP A 203 20.39 2.83 -9.79
CA ASP A 203 21.15 3.22 -8.60
C ASP A 203 21.14 4.74 -8.44
N LEU A 204 20.73 5.21 -7.27
CA LEU A 204 20.84 6.61 -6.88
C LEU A 204 22.31 7.01 -6.78
N ARG A 205 22.65 8.19 -7.31
CA ARG A 205 24.01 8.73 -7.24
C ARG A 205 24.24 9.43 -5.90
N PRO A 206 25.50 9.70 -5.49
CA PRO A 206 25.77 10.47 -4.27
C PRO A 206 24.99 11.80 -4.19
N SER A 207 24.82 12.49 -5.32
CA SER A 207 24.07 13.75 -5.41
C SER A 207 22.57 13.61 -5.15
N ASP A 208 22.02 12.41 -5.32
CA ASP A 208 20.60 12.12 -5.17
C ASP A 208 20.28 11.63 -3.74
N ILE A 209 21.30 11.43 -2.90
CA ILE A 209 21.19 10.89 -1.54
C ILE A 209 21.51 11.98 -0.51
N THR A 210 20.57 12.23 0.40
CA THR A 210 20.79 13.15 1.53
C THR A 210 21.28 12.40 2.76
N ALA A 211 22.60 12.43 3.01
CA ALA A 211 23.23 11.82 4.18
C ALA A 211 23.22 12.76 5.39
N ARG A 212 22.13 12.72 6.16
CA ARG A 212 22.00 13.49 7.40
C ARG A 212 22.75 12.80 8.54
N LEU A 213 23.44 13.57 9.36
CA LEU A 213 24.01 13.08 10.61
C LEU A 213 22.89 12.51 11.49
N GLY A 214 23.04 11.26 11.94
CA GLY A 214 22.02 10.52 12.69
C GLY A 214 21.07 9.68 11.83
N ALA A 215 21.23 9.66 10.51
CA ALA A 215 20.46 8.76 9.67
C ALA A 215 20.81 7.29 10.01
N PRO A 216 19.82 6.41 10.23
CA PRO A 216 20.04 5.08 10.80
C PRO A 216 20.84 4.13 9.89
N TRP A 217 20.93 4.46 8.61
CA TRP A 217 21.67 3.69 7.62
C TRP A 217 23.16 4.02 7.58
N ILE A 218 23.57 5.14 8.21
CA ILE A 218 24.97 5.52 8.26
C ILE A 218 25.67 4.64 9.30
N PRO A 219 26.76 3.94 8.95
CA PRO A 219 27.48 3.10 9.89
C PRO A 219 28.12 3.91 11.02
N VAL A 220 28.14 3.34 12.23
CA VAL A 220 28.83 3.92 13.40
C VAL A 220 30.29 4.30 13.11
N PRO A 221 31.11 3.46 12.44
CA PRO A 221 32.50 3.82 12.14
C PRO A 221 32.66 5.08 11.30
N ASP A 222 31.70 5.38 10.42
CA ASP A 222 31.71 6.59 9.59
C ASP A 222 31.46 7.84 10.44
N VAL A 223 30.58 7.74 11.44
CA VAL A 223 30.36 8.84 12.38
C VAL A 223 31.58 9.04 13.27
N GLU A 224 32.20 7.97 13.76
CA GLU A 224 33.44 8.06 14.56
C GLU A 224 34.60 8.67 13.76
N ALA A 225 34.74 8.28 12.49
CA ALA A 225 35.73 8.86 11.57
C ALA A 225 35.49 10.35 11.34
N PHE A 226 34.24 10.78 11.14
CA PHE A 226 33.89 12.20 11.03
C PHE A 226 34.35 12.99 12.27
N VAL A 227 34.04 12.50 13.46
CA VAL A 227 34.40 13.19 14.71
C VAL A 227 35.91 13.24 14.89
N ALA A 228 36.63 12.18 14.50
CA ALA A 228 38.09 12.14 14.56
C ALA A 228 38.74 13.11 13.56
N GLU A 229 38.28 13.14 12.32
CA GLU A 229 38.89 13.93 11.23
C GLU A 229 38.50 15.41 11.27
N VAL A 230 37.22 15.70 11.53
CA VAL A 230 36.68 17.08 11.44
C VAL A 230 36.75 17.79 12.79
N MET A 231 36.46 17.08 13.89
CA MET A 231 36.44 17.67 15.23
C MET A 231 37.75 17.41 15.99
N GLY A 232 38.64 16.54 15.50
CA GLY A 232 39.90 16.21 16.17
C GLY A 232 39.71 15.42 17.46
N VAL A 233 38.58 14.71 17.61
CA VAL A 233 38.23 13.97 18.83
C VAL A 233 38.00 12.51 18.52
N ARG A 234 38.67 11.62 19.26
CA ARG A 234 38.33 10.19 19.26
C ARG A 234 37.31 9.95 20.36
N THR A 235 36.17 9.38 19.99
CA THR A 235 35.07 9.03 20.88
C THR A 235 34.45 7.72 20.39
N THR A 236 33.71 7.06 21.27
CA THR A 236 32.91 5.89 20.96
C THR A 236 31.47 6.31 20.72
N ILE A 237 30.88 5.81 19.64
CA ILE A 237 29.47 6.07 19.31
C ILE A 237 28.71 4.75 19.35
N HIS A 238 27.52 4.77 19.95
CA HIS A 238 26.62 3.62 19.96
C HIS A 238 25.32 3.98 19.25
N HIS A 239 24.86 3.07 18.39
CA HIS A 239 23.58 3.20 17.68
C HIS A 239 22.71 1.99 17.99
N THR A 240 21.56 2.23 18.60
CA THR A 240 20.56 1.20 18.91
C THR A 240 19.43 1.29 17.90
N LEU A 241 19.47 0.43 16.88
CA LEU A 241 18.57 0.46 15.73
C LEU A 241 17.09 0.29 16.11
N GLU A 242 16.80 -0.55 17.12
CA GLU A 242 15.43 -0.91 17.53
C GLU A 242 14.64 0.28 18.07
N VAL A 243 15.33 1.26 18.66
CA VAL A 243 14.73 2.49 19.21
C VAL A 243 15.17 3.73 18.45
N ALA A 244 15.94 3.57 17.37
CA ALA A 244 16.51 4.65 16.56
C ALA A 244 17.24 5.72 17.39
N THR A 245 17.97 5.29 18.43
CA THR A 245 18.67 6.18 19.35
C THR A 245 20.18 6.06 19.20
N TRP A 246 20.84 7.20 19.22
CA TRP A 246 22.29 7.31 19.25
C TRP A 246 22.76 7.77 20.63
N SER A 247 23.93 7.30 21.05
CA SER A 247 24.61 7.84 22.23
C SER A 247 26.10 8.03 21.95
N VAL A 248 26.64 9.10 22.55
CA VAL A 248 28.02 9.53 22.36
C VAL A 248 28.75 9.47 23.69
N ASP A 249 29.95 8.88 23.71
CA ASP A 249 30.85 9.03 24.85
C ASP A 249 31.47 10.44 24.88
N LYS A 250 30.94 11.28 25.78
CA LYS A 250 31.33 12.69 25.91
C LYS A 250 32.71 12.88 26.57
N SER A 251 33.31 11.84 27.15
CA SER A 251 34.58 11.94 27.87
C SER A 251 35.72 12.45 26.96
N GLY A 252 35.75 12.04 25.70
CA GLY A 252 36.76 12.45 24.72
C GLY A 252 36.80 13.95 24.39
N PHE A 253 35.70 14.68 24.69
CA PHE A 253 35.59 16.12 24.47
C PHE A 253 36.05 16.96 25.68
N SER A 254 36.26 16.32 26.83
CA SER A 254 36.62 17.02 28.06
C SER A 254 38.01 17.65 27.96
N GLY A 255 38.13 18.93 28.32
CA GLY A 255 39.40 19.66 28.32
C GLY A 255 39.90 20.13 26.94
N LYS A 256 39.15 19.90 25.86
CA LYS A 256 39.51 20.40 24.51
C LYS A 256 38.90 21.76 24.25
N ALA A 257 39.73 22.73 23.89
CA ALA A 257 39.28 24.10 23.64
C ALA A 257 38.37 24.18 22.40
N GLU A 258 38.65 23.38 21.38
CA GLU A 258 37.90 23.28 20.13
C GLU A 258 36.45 22.81 20.37
N ALA A 259 36.24 21.98 21.41
CA ALA A 259 34.94 21.47 21.79
C ALA A 259 34.03 22.53 22.43
N THR A 260 34.58 23.63 22.94
CA THR A 260 33.81 24.72 23.59
C THR A 260 33.83 26.04 22.81
N SER A 261 34.55 26.08 21.68
CA SER A 261 34.74 27.29 20.86
C SER A 261 34.39 27.10 19.38
N VAL A 262 34.98 26.10 18.73
CA VAL A 262 34.81 25.85 17.28
C VAL A 262 33.52 25.09 17.04
N TRP A 263 33.35 23.97 17.74
CA TRP A 263 32.27 23.02 17.54
C TRP A 263 31.20 23.05 18.64
N GLY A 264 31.32 23.95 19.60
CA GLY A 264 30.38 24.10 20.70
C GLY A 264 30.41 25.48 21.31
N THR A 265 29.67 25.64 22.40
CA THR A 265 29.67 26.84 23.23
C THR A 265 30.09 26.47 24.65
N GLN A 266 30.36 27.47 25.49
CA GLN A 266 30.64 27.25 26.91
C GLN A 266 29.47 26.59 27.65
N ARG A 267 28.24 26.79 27.16
CA ARG A 267 27.01 26.29 27.80
C ARG A 267 26.43 25.02 27.17
N ARG A 268 26.94 24.62 26.01
CA ARG A 268 26.58 23.38 25.30
C ARG A 268 27.82 22.91 24.53
N HIS A 269 28.55 21.95 25.08
CA HIS A 269 29.82 21.52 24.50
C HIS A 269 29.58 20.71 23.22
N ALA A 270 30.63 20.54 22.40
CA ALA A 270 30.53 19.87 21.10
C ALA A 270 29.97 18.44 21.16
N GLY A 271 30.33 17.65 22.18
CA GLY A 271 29.74 16.32 22.38
C GLY A 271 28.23 16.32 22.66
N ASP A 272 27.66 17.35 23.28
CA ASP A 272 26.22 17.49 23.50
C ASP A 272 25.54 17.90 22.20
N LEU A 273 26.17 18.77 21.42
CA LEU A 273 25.67 19.15 20.10
C LEU A 273 25.77 18.01 19.09
N LEU A 274 26.77 17.14 19.20
CA LEU A 274 26.88 15.93 18.41
C LEU A 274 25.75 14.94 18.75
N ASP A 275 25.51 14.73 20.05
CA ASP A 275 24.40 13.92 20.55
C ASP A 275 23.03 14.50 20.09
N ASP A 276 22.88 15.83 20.14
CA ASP A 276 21.72 16.55 19.59
C ASP A 276 21.59 16.34 18.08
N ALA A 277 22.70 16.38 17.33
CA ALA A 277 22.70 16.21 15.89
C ALA A 277 22.26 14.80 15.48
N LEU A 278 22.82 13.79 16.15
CA LEU A 278 22.53 12.38 15.90
C LEU A 278 21.06 12.03 16.22
N ASN A 279 20.50 12.64 17.26
CA ASN A 279 19.12 12.39 17.69
C ASN A 279 18.12 13.44 17.17
N GLN A 280 18.50 14.28 16.20
CA GLN A 280 17.67 15.37 15.64
C GLN A 280 17.07 16.33 16.68
N ALA A 281 17.72 16.48 17.83
CA ALA A 281 17.32 17.41 18.87
C ALA A 281 17.79 18.83 18.56
N SER A 282 17.06 19.81 19.10
CA SER A 282 17.44 21.22 19.05
C SER A 282 17.86 21.69 20.44
N PRO A 283 19.06 22.29 20.60
CA PRO A 283 19.52 22.76 21.89
C PRO A 283 18.61 23.88 22.42
N LYS A 284 18.38 23.87 23.73
CA LYS A 284 17.67 24.92 24.47
C LYS A 284 18.44 25.20 25.75
N ILE A 285 18.93 26.43 25.91
CA ILE A 285 19.74 26.83 27.07
C ILE A 285 18.88 27.68 27.99
N TRP A 286 18.77 27.26 29.24
CA TRP A 286 17.98 27.93 30.26
C TRP A 286 18.90 28.62 31.28
N ASP A 287 18.61 29.88 31.60
CA ASP A 287 19.16 30.58 32.74
C ASP A 287 18.33 30.24 33.97
N THR A 288 18.99 29.63 34.96
CA THR A 288 18.38 29.30 36.24
C THR A 288 18.92 30.19 37.34
N TRP A 289 18.04 30.90 38.04
CA TRP A 289 18.38 31.62 39.25
C TRP A 289 17.36 31.35 40.34
N ARG A 290 17.75 31.58 41.59
CA ARG A 290 16.90 31.35 42.75
C ARG A 290 16.70 32.65 43.50
N ASP A 291 15.45 32.97 43.80
CA ASP A 291 15.08 34.10 44.65
C ASP A 291 14.26 33.62 45.87
N GLU A 292 13.67 34.56 46.62
CA GLU A 292 12.85 34.28 47.80
C GLU A 292 11.55 33.51 47.46
N ASN A 293 11.12 33.50 46.20
CA ASN A 293 9.90 32.87 45.71
C ASN A 293 10.11 31.51 45.03
N GLY A 294 11.35 31.14 44.68
CA GLY A 294 11.66 29.80 44.17
C GLY A 294 12.80 29.76 43.14
N GLU A 295 12.88 28.66 42.40
CA GLU A 295 13.76 28.52 41.24
C GLU A 295 13.04 29.03 39.98
N HIS A 296 13.64 30.03 39.33
CA HIS A 296 13.16 30.61 38.09
C HIS A 296 14.02 30.08 36.93
N ARG A 297 13.38 29.80 35.78
CA ARG A 297 14.05 29.38 34.55
C ARG A 297 13.57 30.24 33.38
N GLU A 298 14.51 30.92 32.72
CA GLU A 298 14.25 31.72 31.52
C GLU A 298 15.06 31.18 30.34
N LEU A 299 14.48 31.19 29.14
CA LEU A 299 15.19 30.74 27.95
C LEU A 299 16.22 31.79 27.55
N ASN A 300 17.50 31.43 27.57
CA ASN A 300 18.54 32.30 27.06
C ASN A 300 18.54 32.22 25.53
N THR A 301 17.88 33.17 24.87
CA THR A 301 17.74 33.23 23.41
C THR A 301 19.10 33.32 22.73
N LYS A 302 19.98 34.20 23.20
CA LYS A 302 21.32 34.41 22.64
C LYS A 302 22.18 33.16 22.67
N GLU A 303 22.28 32.51 23.83
CA GLU A 303 23.08 31.28 23.97
C GLU A 303 22.46 30.11 23.19
N THR A 304 21.12 30.04 23.17
CA THR A 304 20.39 29.03 22.38
C THR A 304 20.64 29.21 20.89
N GLU A 305 20.63 30.43 20.37
CA GLU A 305 20.94 30.73 18.97
C GLU A 305 22.40 30.38 18.62
N ALA A 306 23.36 30.75 19.49
CA ALA A 306 24.75 30.38 19.30
C ALA A 306 24.94 28.85 19.26
N ALA A 307 24.27 28.11 20.15
CA ALA A 307 24.31 26.64 20.14
C ALA A 307 23.67 26.04 18.87
N LYS A 308 22.58 26.62 18.36
CA LYS A 308 21.95 26.22 17.10
C LYS A 308 22.86 26.48 15.89
N GLU A 309 23.57 27.60 15.86
CA GLU A 309 24.53 27.90 14.80
C GLU A 309 25.66 26.86 14.77
N LYS A 310 26.21 26.50 15.94
CA LYS A 310 27.22 25.44 16.04
C LYS A 310 26.68 24.07 15.63
N LEU A 311 25.46 23.74 16.03
CA LEU A 311 24.79 22.51 15.59
C LEU A 311 24.63 22.47 14.06
N ALA A 312 24.20 23.57 13.44
CA ALA A 312 24.07 23.66 12.00
C ALA A 312 25.42 23.49 11.31
N ALA A 313 26.48 24.12 11.83
CA ALA A 313 27.83 23.95 11.31
C ALA A 313 28.31 22.50 11.34
N ILE A 314 28.05 21.76 12.43
CA ILE A 314 28.36 20.32 12.54
C ILE A 314 27.61 19.53 11.46
N LYS A 315 26.31 19.78 11.29
CA LYS A 315 25.48 19.08 10.28
C LYS A 315 25.99 19.33 8.86
N THR A 316 26.24 20.59 8.51
CA THR A 316 26.78 20.96 7.19
C THR A 316 28.17 20.38 6.93
N ALA A 317 29.03 20.38 7.96
CA ALA A 317 30.35 19.79 7.85
C ALA A 317 30.26 18.28 7.57
N PHE A 318 29.35 17.57 8.25
CA PHE A 318 29.11 16.15 7.99
C PHE A 318 28.58 15.89 6.58
N GLU A 319 27.56 16.64 6.16
CA GLU A 319 26.95 16.51 4.82
C GLU A 319 27.96 16.72 3.69
N THR A 320 28.95 17.59 3.92
CA THR A 320 30.05 17.78 2.96
C THR A 320 31.07 16.65 3.06
N TRP A 321 31.54 16.38 4.29
CA TRP A 321 32.60 15.41 4.57
C TRP A 321 32.25 14.00 4.08
N VAL A 322 31.00 13.56 4.28
CA VAL A 322 30.57 12.19 3.99
C VAL A 322 30.81 11.80 2.52
N TRP A 323 30.72 12.77 1.60
CA TRP A 323 30.90 12.56 0.15
C TRP A 323 32.27 12.99 -0.40
N GLN A 324 33.15 13.57 0.41
CA GLN A 324 34.46 14.04 -0.05
C GLN A 324 35.42 12.92 -0.42
N ASP A 325 35.35 11.80 0.30
CA ASP A 325 36.18 10.63 0.04
C ASP A 325 35.45 9.67 -0.91
N THR A 326 36.10 9.29 -2.01
CA THR A 326 35.50 8.49 -3.07
C THR A 326 35.12 7.09 -2.58
N ASP A 327 36.03 6.41 -1.86
CA ASP A 327 35.80 5.04 -1.38
C ASP A 327 34.65 5.00 -0.37
N ARG A 328 34.59 5.98 0.55
CA ARG A 328 33.47 6.15 1.49
C ARG A 328 32.17 6.44 0.77
N ALA A 329 32.17 7.37 -0.19
CA ALA A 329 30.99 7.74 -0.96
C ALA A 329 30.41 6.53 -1.69
N GLU A 330 31.23 5.78 -2.44
CA GLU A 330 30.81 4.58 -3.18
C GLU A 330 30.22 3.52 -2.25
N ARG A 331 30.87 3.25 -1.11
CA ARG A 331 30.38 2.29 -0.11
C ARG A 331 29.02 2.71 0.47
N LEU A 332 28.87 3.99 0.82
CA LEU A 332 27.63 4.51 1.42
C LEU A 332 26.49 4.56 0.41
N VAL A 333 26.77 4.92 -0.84
CA VAL A 333 25.79 4.86 -1.93
C VAL A 333 25.31 3.43 -2.14
N ARG A 334 26.22 2.45 -2.14
CA ARG A 334 25.84 1.04 -2.27
C ARG A 334 24.95 0.59 -1.13
N LEU A 335 25.34 0.90 0.11
CA LEU A 335 24.56 0.57 1.30
C LEU A 335 23.15 1.19 1.25
N TYR A 336 23.05 2.45 0.83
CA TYR A 336 21.78 3.15 0.70
C TYR A 336 20.89 2.52 -0.38
N ASN A 337 21.44 2.24 -1.57
CA ASN A 337 20.67 1.65 -2.66
C ASN A 337 20.15 0.25 -2.30
N ASP A 338 20.97 -0.57 -1.66
CA ASP A 338 20.59 -1.92 -1.26
C ASP A 338 19.49 -1.94 -0.18
N ALA A 339 19.52 -0.98 0.75
CA ALA A 339 18.53 -0.90 1.82
C ALA A 339 17.24 -0.16 1.42
N PHE A 340 17.34 0.96 0.70
CA PHE A 340 16.22 1.87 0.46
C PHE A 340 15.77 1.95 -1.00
N ASN A 341 16.68 1.82 -1.97
CA ASN A 341 16.33 1.82 -3.40
C ASN A 341 15.96 0.41 -3.89
N ASN A 342 15.03 -0.22 -3.20
CA ASN A 342 14.73 -1.64 -3.34
C ASN A 342 13.28 -1.90 -3.80
N LEU A 343 12.43 -0.87 -3.87
CA LEU A 343 10.99 -1.06 -4.12
C LEU A 343 10.62 -0.83 -5.60
N VAL A 344 10.09 -1.86 -6.25
CA VAL A 344 9.41 -1.75 -7.56
C VAL A 344 7.89 -1.85 -7.35
N PRO A 345 7.10 -0.85 -7.78
CA PRO A 345 5.64 -0.93 -7.70
C PRO A 345 5.09 -2.14 -8.46
N ARG A 346 4.10 -2.82 -7.87
CA ARG A 346 3.40 -3.91 -8.55
C ARG A 346 2.45 -3.35 -9.60
N THR A 347 2.57 -3.83 -10.83
CA THR A 347 1.66 -3.51 -11.93
C THR A 347 0.75 -4.71 -12.17
N PHE A 348 -0.52 -4.57 -11.80
CA PHE A 348 -1.51 -5.62 -11.99
C PHE A 348 -2.06 -5.56 -13.41
N ASP A 349 -1.94 -6.65 -14.16
CA ASP A 349 -2.69 -6.84 -15.38
C ASP A 349 -4.00 -7.59 -15.05
N GLY A 350 -5.10 -6.84 -14.94
CA GLY A 350 -6.43 -7.37 -14.66
C GLY A 350 -7.17 -7.93 -15.88
N SER A 351 -6.54 -7.98 -17.06
CA SER A 351 -7.17 -8.43 -18.32
C SER A 351 -7.76 -9.86 -18.24
N HIS A 352 -7.22 -10.68 -17.35
CA HIS A 352 -7.64 -12.06 -17.11
C HIS A 352 -8.85 -12.19 -16.15
N LEU A 353 -9.22 -11.12 -15.44
CA LEU A 353 -10.34 -11.15 -14.50
C LEU A 353 -11.67 -11.19 -15.26
N LYS A 354 -12.23 -12.39 -15.39
CA LYS A 354 -13.65 -12.56 -15.65
C LYS A 354 -14.38 -12.31 -14.33
N LEU A 355 -15.39 -11.45 -14.32
CA LEU A 355 -16.27 -11.21 -13.17
C LEU A 355 -17.60 -11.94 -13.43
N PRO A 356 -17.75 -13.22 -13.05
CA PRO A 356 -18.99 -13.96 -13.29
C PRO A 356 -20.12 -13.30 -12.49
N GLY A 357 -21.23 -12.99 -13.17
CA GLY A 357 -22.35 -12.27 -12.57
C GLY A 357 -22.27 -10.73 -12.64
N ALA A 358 -21.18 -10.16 -13.18
CA ALA A 358 -21.16 -8.75 -13.55
C ALA A 358 -22.12 -8.50 -14.72
N SER A 359 -22.89 -7.41 -14.65
CA SER A 359 -23.78 -7.03 -15.75
C SER A 359 -22.98 -6.73 -17.01
N THR A 360 -23.34 -7.35 -18.13
CA THR A 360 -22.76 -7.07 -19.45
C THR A 360 -23.06 -5.65 -19.95
N ALA A 361 -23.95 -4.92 -19.27
CA ALA A 361 -24.27 -3.52 -19.55
C ALA A 361 -23.26 -2.53 -18.96
N ILE A 362 -22.36 -2.97 -18.05
CA ILE A 362 -21.38 -2.09 -17.41
C ILE A 362 -19.99 -2.48 -17.90
N SER A 363 -19.39 -1.62 -18.71
CA SER A 363 -17.96 -1.73 -19.07
C SER A 363 -17.12 -0.97 -18.04
N LEU A 364 -16.27 -1.69 -17.31
CA LEU A 364 -15.26 -1.08 -16.45
C LEU A 364 -14.15 -0.49 -17.34
N ARG A 365 -13.73 0.73 -17.04
CA ARG A 365 -12.65 1.45 -17.75
C ARG A 365 -11.32 1.26 -17.07
#